data_AF-U5MUT5-F1
#
_entry.id   AF-U5MUT5-F1
#
_cell.length_a   1.000
_cell.length_b   1.000
_cell.length_c   1.000
_cell.angle_alpha   90.00
_cell.angle_beta   90.00
_cell.angle_gamma   90.00
#
_symmetry.space_group_name_H-M   'P 1'
#
loop_
_entity.id
_entity.type
_entity.pdbx_description
1 polymer ?
#
loop_
_entity_poly.entity_id
_entity_poly.type
_entity_poly.pdbx_seq_one_letter_code
_entity_poly.pdbx_strand_id
1 'polypeptide(L)'
;MLNNCFYCTTIFLNEGIYYLDYNTEINGILITKPVNLIGINSRTLTKLNEDSTKYAITINSSNVRISNFKIDGSENFLFRDAIHFEENGGENIVIDNIEITRITRRGISFFGKNTNNCLVENCRFSYIKEQVNLLLK
;
A
#
# COMPACT_ATOMS: atom_id res chain seq x y z
N MET A 1 13.31 -2.65 8.09
CA MET A 1 12.68 -2.16 9.33
C MET A 1 13.07 -0.70 9.58
N LEU A 2 12.10 0.21 9.66
CA LEU A 2 12.28 1.63 9.98
C LEU A 2 12.22 1.86 11.51
N ASN A 3 13.16 1.28 12.27
CA ASN A 3 12.97 1.19 13.73
C ASN A 3 13.45 2.38 14.58
N ASN A 4 14.22 3.35 14.05
CA ASN A 4 14.89 4.35 14.92
C ASN A 4 14.52 5.83 14.72
N CYS A 5 13.33 6.18 14.23
CA CYS A 5 12.91 7.60 14.19
C CYS A 5 11.66 7.88 15.03
N PHE A 6 11.71 8.95 15.83
CA PHE A 6 10.64 9.45 16.72
C PHE A 6 9.86 10.63 16.12
N TYR A 7 10.29 11.15 14.97
CA TYR A 7 9.65 12.24 14.24
C TYR A 7 9.11 11.73 12.90
N CYS A 8 8.12 12.44 12.34
CA CYS A 8 7.60 12.16 10.99
C CYS A 8 8.77 12.16 10.00
N THR A 9 9.20 10.96 9.61
CA THR A 9 10.39 10.78 8.79
C THR A 9 9.98 10.92 7.34
N THR A 10 10.75 11.64 6.54
CA THR A 10 10.54 11.64 5.10
C THR A 10 11.46 10.60 4.47
N ILE A 11 10.88 9.67 3.75
CA ILE A 11 11.58 8.62 3.01
C ILE A 11 11.33 8.86 1.54
N PHE A 12 12.42 9.10 0.82
CA PHE A 12 12.41 9.12 -0.63
C PHE A 12 12.72 7.72 -1.14
N LEU A 13 11.89 7.20 -2.03
CA LEU A 13 12.31 6.07 -2.85
C LEU A 13 12.64 6.63 -4.22
N ASN A 14 13.86 6.37 -4.64
CA ASN A 14 14.40 6.80 -5.92
C ASN A 14 13.69 6.07 -7.08
N GLU A 15 14.01 6.49 -8.30
CA GLU A 15 13.53 5.83 -9.50
C GLU A 15 13.88 4.34 -9.51
N GLY A 16 12.97 3.52 -10.03
CA GLY A 16 13.18 2.08 -10.18
C GLY A 16 11.97 1.22 -9.83
N ILE A 17 12.21 -0.09 -9.87
CA ILE A 17 11.26 -1.14 -9.51
C ILE A 17 11.69 -1.74 -8.17
N TYR A 18 10.77 -1.77 -7.21
CA TYR A 18 10.97 -2.35 -5.89
C TYR A 18 10.16 -3.65 -5.82
N TYR A 19 10.89 -4.75 -5.72
CA TYR A 19 10.32 -6.08 -5.56
C TYR A 19 10.03 -6.33 -4.08
N LEU A 20 8.76 -6.58 -3.76
CA LEU A 20 8.28 -6.90 -2.42
C LEU A 20 8.12 -8.41 -2.22
N ASP A 21 8.98 -9.20 -2.87
CA ASP A 21 9.04 -10.66 -2.78
C ASP A 21 9.77 -11.11 -1.50
N TYR A 22 9.54 -12.36 -1.09
CA TYR A 22 10.27 -13.09 -0.06
C TYR A 22 10.09 -12.59 1.38
N ASN A 23 8.99 -11.89 1.66
CA ASN A 23 8.60 -11.65 3.03
C ASN A 23 7.92 -12.91 3.60
N THR A 24 8.22 -13.27 4.85
CA THR A 24 7.44 -14.30 5.58
C THR A 24 6.11 -13.74 6.08
N GLU A 25 5.99 -12.41 6.12
CA GLU A 25 4.80 -11.69 6.57
C GLU A 25 3.82 -11.38 5.44
N ILE A 26 2.60 -11.02 5.81
CA ILE A 26 1.56 -10.62 4.85
C ILE A 26 1.78 -9.21 4.27
N ASN A 27 2.78 -8.46 4.77
CA ASN A 27 3.01 -7.05 4.50
C ASN A 27 4.27 -6.86 3.66
N GLY A 28 4.21 -6.10 2.57
CA GLY A 28 5.37 -5.68 1.81
C GLY A 28 6.14 -4.58 2.56
N ILE A 29 5.55 -3.38 2.61
CA ILE A 29 6.03 -2.26 3.43
C ILE A 29 5.09 -2.08 4.62
N LEU A 30 5.57 -2.33 5.84
CA LEU A 30 4.83 -2.08 7.07
C LEU A 30 5.19 -0.70 7.66
N ILE A 31 4.20 0.19 7.77
CA ILE A 31 4.32 1.53 8.35
C ILE A 31 3.73 1.51 9.77
N THR A 32 4.59 1.49 10.78
CA THR A 32 4.21 1.54 12.21
C THR A 32 4.50 2.87 12.89
N LYS A 33 5.04 3.84 12.14
CA LYS A 33 5.42 5.17 12.64
C LYS A 33 4.99 6.28 11.66
N PRO A 34 4.79 7.52 12.13
CA PRO A 34 4.55 8.67 11.27
C PRO A 34 5.62 8.81 10.18
N VAL A 35 5.20 8.95 8.92
CA VAL A 35 6.13 8.95 7.78
C VAL A 35 5.55 9.70 6.57
N ASN A 36 6.40 10.41 5.84
CA ASN A 36 6.11 10.81 4.46
C ASN A 36 6.90 9.87 3.51
N LEU A 37 6.22 9.01 2.77
CA LEU A 37 6.81 8.11 1.79
C LEU A 37 6.61 8.69 0.38
N ILE A 38 7.65 9.32 -0.19
CA ILE A 38 7.53 10.18 -1.39
C ILE A 38 8.40 9.69 -2.54
N GLY A 39 7.81 9.57 -3.73
CA GLY A 39 8.45 8.97 -4.89
C GLY A 39 9.07 9.97 -5.79
N ILE A 40 10.23 9.62 -6.29
CA ILE A 40 10.99 10.44 -7.22
C ILE A 40 10.96 9.74 -8.57
N ASN A 41 10.52 10.47 -9.61
CA ASN A 41 10.63 10.06 -11.02
C ASN A 41 10.04 8.67 -11.36
N SER A 42 8.80 8.39 -10.93
CA SER A 42 8.03 7.19 -11.30
C SER A 42 8.63 5.85 -10.81
N ARG A 43 8.50 5.59 -9.51
CA ARG A 43 8.83 4.30 -8.89
C ARG A 43 7.66 3.31 -8.96
N THR A 44 7.96 2.02 -9.07
CA THR A 44 6.94 0.94 -9.04
C THR A 44 7.21 -0.03 -7.90
N LEU A 45 6.21 -0.25 -7.05
CA LEU A 45 6.19 -1.37 -6.10
C LEU A 45 5.51 -2.56 -6.78
N THR A 46 6.19 -3.70 -6.85
CA THR A 46 5.64 -4.90 -7.48
C THR A 46 6.08 -6.17 -6.78
N LYS A 47 5.55 -7.29 -7.26
CA LYS A 47 5.83 -8.64 -6.79
C LYS A 47 5.94 -9.54 -8.01
N LEU A 48 6.89 -10.46 -8.04
CA LEU A 48 7.10 -11.39 -9.15
C LEU A 48 6.61 -12.80 -8.83
N ASN A 49 6.62 -13.18 -7.55
CA ASN A 49 6.34 -14.54 -7.12
C ASN A 49 5.09 -14.61 -6.25
N GLU A 50 4.45 -15.78 -6.23
CA GLU A 50 3.44 -16.06 -5.21
C GLU A 50 4.14 -16.40 -3.89
N ASP A 51 3.85 -15.64 -2.84
CA ASP A 51 4.37 -15.83 -1.47
C ASP A 51 3.35 -15.29 -0.46
N SER A 52 3.68 -15.27 0.83
CA SER A 52 2.76 -14.85 1.89
C SER A 52 2.39 -13.36 1.89
N THR A 53 3.15 -12.50 1.20
CA THR A 53 2.89 -11.06 1.09
C THR A 53 1.60 -10.82 0.32
N LYS A 54 0.61 -10.23 0.98
CA LYS A 54 -0.72 -9.92 0.44
C LYS A 54 -0.94 -8.42 0.20
N TYR A 55 -0.25 -7.57 0.94
CA TYR A 55 -0.43 -6.12 0.90
C TYR A 55 0.86 -5.44 0.47
N ALA A 56 0.83 -4.57 -0.55
CA ALA A 56 2.03 -3.86 -0.94
C ALA A 56 2.47 -2.88 0.15
N ILE A 57 1.52 -2.13 0.70
CA ILE A 57 1.73 -1.25 1.86
C ILE A 57 0.69 -1.53 2.92
N THR A 58 1.14 -1.63 4.16
CA THR A 58 0.31 -1.75 5.35
C THR A 58 0.53 -0.56 6.27
N ILE A 59 -0.56 0.12 6.63
CA ILE A 59 -0.57 1.30 7.50
C ILE A 59 -1.13 0.92 8.86
N ASN A 60 -0.32 1.12 9.90
CA ASN A 60 -0.67 0.94 11.31
C ASN A 60 -0.11 2.11 12.14
N SER A 61 -0.28 3.33 11.64
CA SER A 61 0.21 4.55 12.27
C SER A 61 -0.56 5.77 11.78
N SER A 62 -0.59 6.82 12.61
CA SER A 62 -1.14 8.13 12.26
C SER A 62 -0.09 9.04 11.60
N ASN A 63 -0.54 10.12 10.96
CA ASN A 63 0.30 11.13 10.33
C ASN A 63 1.20 10.53 9.24
N VAL A 64 0.56 9.81 8.32
CA VAL A 64 1.21 9.13 7.21
C VAL A 64 0.85 9.83 5.90
N ARG A 65 1.85 10.20 5.12
CA ARG A 65 1.67 10.68 3.75
C ARG A 65 2.35 9.74 2.78
N ILE A 66 1.67 9.35 1.73
CA ILE A 66 2.17 8.42 0.71
C ILE A 66 1.91 9.06 -0.64
N SER A 67 2.98 9.33 -1.41
CA SER A 67 2.79 10.00 -2.69
C SER A 67 3.78 9.66 -3.80
N ASN A 68 3.34 9.87 -5.05
CA ASN A 68 4.12 9.83 -6.29
C ASN A 68 4.67 8.45 -6.70
N PHE A 69 3.82 7.42 -6.79
CA PHE A 69 4.27 6.12 -7.32
C PHE A 69 3.20 5.19 -7.82
N LYS A 70 3.67 4.11 -8.45
CA LYS A 70 2.87 3.00 -8.91
C LYS A 70 2.93 1.81 -7.94
N ILE A 71 1.80 1.19 -7.67
CA ILE A 71 1.67 -0.13 -7.07
C ILE A 71 1.08 -1.05 -8.13
N ASP A 72 1.80 -2.12 -8.44
CA ASP A 72 1.48 -3.01 -9.54
C ASP A 72 1.54 -4.47 -9.09
N GLY A 73 0.40 -5.15 -9.05
CA GLY A 73 0.34 -6.56 -8.69
C GLY A 73 0.82 -7.53 -9.77
N SER A 74 1.41 -7.05 -10.87
CA SER A 74 1.89 -7.84 -12.02
C SER A 74 0.76 -8.51 -12.82
N GLU A 75 1.10 -9.17 -13.92
CA GLU A 75 0.14 -9.93 -14.76
C GLU A 75 -0.66 -10.98 -13.96
N ASN A 76 -0.10 -11.47 -12.86
CA ASN A 76 -0.69 -12.50 -12.02
C ASN A 76 -1.57 -11.93 -10.89
N PHE A 77 -1.68 -10.60 -10.75
CA PHE A 77 -2.46 -9.93 -9.72
C PHE A 77 -2.10 -10.37 -8.28
N LEU A 78 -0.80 -10.44 -7.98
CA LEU A 78 -0.25 -11.10 -6.79
C LEU A 78 -0.50 -10.37 -5.48
N PHE A 79 -0.85 -9.08 -5.50
CA PHE A 79 -1.31 -8.37 -4.31
C PHE A 79 -2.82 -8.54 -4.12
N ARG A 80 -3.22 -8.86 -2.89
CA ARG A 80 -4.62 -8.81 -2.45
C ARG A 80 -5.13 -7.39 -2.42
N ASP A 81 -4.48 -6.56 -1.61
CA ASP A 81 -4.80 -5.14 -1.45
C ASP A 81 -3.53 -4.34 -1.76
N ALA A 82 -3.61 -3.22 -2.49
CA ALA A 82 -2.42 -2.41 -2.73
C ALA A 82 -2.01 -1.63 -1.47
N ILE A 83 -2.95 -0.92 -0.85
CA ILE A 83 -2.75 -0.28 0.46
C ILE A 83 -3.77 -0.84 1.45
N HIS A 84 -3.30 -1.34 2.59
CA HIS A 84 -4.12 -1.92 3.65
C HIS A 84 -3.94 -1.15 4.96
N PHE A 85 -5.04 -0.89 5.68
CA PHE A 85 -4.99 -0.39 7.05
C PHE A 85 -5.19 -1.54 8.02
N GLU A 86 -4.34 -1.66 9.03
CA GLU A 86 -4.51 -2.63 10.11
C GLU A 86 -5.73 -2.31 10.98
N GLU A 87 -6.15 -3.25 11.83
CA GLU A 87 -7.39 -3.13 12.64
C GLU A 87 -7.43 -1.87 13.53
N ASN A 88 -6.28 -1.47 14.07
CA ASN A 88 -6.21 -0.25 14.89
C ASN A 88 -6.13 1.03 14.06
N GLY A 89 -5.90 0.93 12.74
CA GLY A 89 -5.92 2.04 11.80
C GLY A 89 -4.88 3.12 12.06
N GLY A 90 -5.19 4.33 11.61
CA GLY A 90 -4.40 5.53 11.82
C GLY A 90 -5.17 6.79 11.40
N GLU A 91 -4.80 7.92 11.99
CA GLU A 91 -5.43 9.22 11.74
C GLU A 91 -4.54 10.10 10.85
N ASN A 92 -5.13 11.09 10.17
CA ASN A 92 -4.40 12.10 9.38
C ASN A 92 -3.54 11.46 8.29
N ILE A 93 -4.21 10.78 7.36
CA ILE A 93 -3.56 10.01 6.31
C ILE A 93 -3.77 10.69 4.97
N VAL A 94 -2.72 10.86 4.19
CA VAL A 94 -2.80 11.41 2.83
C VAL A 94 -2.21 10.40 1.86
N ILE A 95 -2.99 10.00 0.86
CA ILE A 95 -2.56 9.16 -0.25
C ILE A 95 -2.79 9.97 -1.51
N ASP A 96 -1.71 10.42 -2.14
CA ASP A 96 -1.75 11.38 -3.24
C ASP A 96 -0.93 10.92 -4.45
N ASN A 97 -1.46 11.12 -5.66
CA ASN A 97 -0.75 10.84 -6.91
C ASN A 97 -0.16 9.43 -6.97
N ILE A 98 -0.99 8.43 -6.64
CA ILE A 98 -0.66 7.01 -6.71
C ILE A 98 -1.39 6.35 -7.88
N GLU A 99 -0.66 5.59 -8.70
CA GLU A 99 -1.25 4.66 -9.66
C GLU A 99 -1.34 3.26 -9.05
N ILE A 100 -2.53 2.67 -9.03
CA ILE A 100 -2.75 1.32 -8.52
C ILE A 100 -3.31 0.46 -9.63
N THR A 101 -2.63 -0.65 -9.93
CA THR A 101 -3.05 -1.56 -11.00
C THR A 101 -2.84 -3.03 -10.68
N ARG A 102 -3.67 -3.88 -11.32
CA ARG A 102 -3.59 -5.34 -11.28
C ARG A 102 -3.62 -5.90 -9.86
N ILE A 103 -4.67 -5.58 -9.12
CA ILE A 103 -4.85 -6.00 -7.73
C ILE A 103 -6.00 -6.99 -7.62
N THR A 104 -5.88 -8.07 -6.83
CA THR A 104 -6.92 -9.12 -6.75
C THR A 104 -8.17 -8.72 -5.99
N ARG A 105 -8.14 -7.67 -5.18
CA ARG A 105 -9.29 -7.31 -4.33
C ARG A 105 -9.56 -5.81 -4.21
N ARG A 106 -8.66 -5.04 -3.62
CA ARG A 106 -8.89 -3.62 -3.29
C ARG A 106 -7.68 -2.78 -3.64
N GLY A 107 -7.91 -1.64 -4.29
CA GLY A 107 -6.85 -0.64 -4.40
C GLY A 107 -6.40 -0.13 -3.03
N ILE A 108 -7.34 0.38 -2.24
CA ILE A 108 -7.10 0.80 -0.85
C ILE A 108 -8.17 0.17 0.05
N SER A 109 -7.75 -0.45 1.14
CA SER A 109 -8.61 -1.12 2.12
C SER A 109 -8.59 -0.36 3.45
N PHE A 110 -9.54 0.55 3.64
CA PHE A 110 -9.81 1.22 4.92
C PHE A 110 -10.51 0.25 5.87
N PHE A 111 -9.74 -0.48 6.68
CA PHE A 111 -10.27 -1.51 7.60
C PHE A 111 -10.18 -1.12 9.09
N GLY A 112 -9.25 -0.25 9.47
CA GLY A 112 -9.00 0.04 10.89
C GLY A 112 -10.10 0.85 11.55
N LYS A 113 -10.52 0.46 12.77
CA LYS A 113 -11.62 1.08 13.54
C LYS A 113 -11.36 2.55 13.88
N ASN A 114 -10.10 2.92 14.06
CA ASN A 114 -9.69 4.30 14.35
C ASN A 114 -9.20 5.03 13.10
N THR A 115 -9.41 4.47 11.91
CA THR A 115 -8.98 5.14 10.67
C THR A 115 -9.88 6.34 10.42
N ASN A 116 -9.33 7.55 10.56
CA ASN A 116 -10.07 8.79 10.38
C ASN A 116 -9.20 9.86 9.70
N ASN A 117 -9.85 10.95 9.25
CA ASN A 117 -9.20 12.06 8.56
C ASN A 117 -8.24 11.60 7.45
N CYS A 118 -8.76 10.77 6.55
CA CYS A 118 -8.03 10.23 5.42
C CYS A 118 -8.40 10.96 4.13
N LEU A 119 -7.40 11.46 3.42
CA LEU A 119 -7.55 12.07 2.10
C LEU A 119 -6.90 11.16 1.05
N VAL A 120 -7.68 10.80 0.02
CA VAL A 120 -7.18 10.12 -1.17
C VAL A 120 -7.45 11.02 -2.35
N GLU A 121 -6.40 11.51 -3.00
CA GLU A 121 -6.50 12.48 -4.09
C GLU A 121 -5.54 12.15 -5.23
N ASN A 122 -5.89 12.60 -6.45
CA ASN A 122 -5.09 12.42 -7.67
C ASN A 122 -4.65 10.97 -7.97
N CYS A 123 -5.33 9.98 -7.39
CA CYS A 123 -4.99 8.57 -7.56
C CYS A 123 -5.71 7.97 -8.78
N ARG A 124 -5.04 7.04 -9.46
CA ARG A 124 -5.59 6.28 -10.58
C ARG A 124 -5.70 4.81 -10.22
N PHE A 125 -6.87 4.22 -10.43
CA PHE A 125 -7.12 2.80 -10.21
C PHE A 125 -7.46 2.14 -11.52
N SER A 126 -6.81 1.01 -11.84
CA SER A 126 -7.08 0.23 -13.05
C SER A 126 -6.91 -1.26 -12.78
N TYR A 127 -7.62 -2.13 -13.50
CA TYR A 127 -7.49 -3.59 -13.37
C TYR A 127 -7.54 -4.10 -11.91
N ILE A 128 -8.48 -3.59 -11.12
CA ILE A 128 -8.76 -4.12 -9.78
C ILE A 128 -9.81 -5.22 -9.96
N LYS A 129 -9.48 -6.48 -9.64
CA LYS A 129 -10.43 -7.59 -9.76
C LYS A 129 -11.58 -7.38 -8.77
N GLU A 130 -12.79 -7.42 -9.29
CA GLU A 130 -14.00 -7.42 -8.48
C GLU A 130 -14.09 -8.73 -7.68
N GLN A 131 -14.44 -8.65 -6.40
CA GLN A 131 -14.75 -9.86 -5.62
C GLN A 131 -16.09 -10.42 -6.07
N VAL A 132 -16.08 -11.40 -6.97
CA VAL A 132 -17.27 -12.19 -7.24
C VAL A 132 -17.49 -13.13 -6.06
N ASN A 133 -18.52 -12.85 -5.26
CA ASN A 133 -18.91 -13.73 -4.16
C ASN A 133 -19.57 -14.97 -4.76
N LEU A 134 -18.84 -16.08 -4.89
CA LEU A 134 -19.32 -17.34 -5.47
C LEU A 134 -20.34 -18.09 -4.59
N LEU A 135 -20.87 -17.46 -3.54
CA LEU A 135 -21.80 -18.05 -2.57
C LEU A 135 -23.29 -17.91 -2.94
N LEU A 136 -23.61 -17.72 -4.22
CA LEU A 136 -24.98 -17.86 -4.73
C LEU A 136 -25.03 -19.02 -5.73
N LYS A 137 -25.02 -20.26 -5.20
CA LYS A 137 -25.55 -21.45 -5.88
C LYS A 137 -26.28 -22.31 -4.86
#